data_AF-A0A914QUR1-F1
#
_entry.id   AF-A0A914QUR1-F1
#
_cell.length_a   1.000
_cell.length_b   1.000
_cell.length_c   1.000
_cell.angle_alpha   90.00
_cell.angle_beta   90.00
_cell.angle_gamma   90.00
#
_symmetry.space_group_name_H-M   'P 1'
#
loop_
_entity.id
_entity.type
_entity.pdbx_description
1 polymer ?
#
loop_
_entity_poly.entity_id
_entity_poly.type
_entity_poly.pdbx_seq_one_letter_code
_entity_poly.pdbx_strand_id
1 'polypeptide(L)'
;MYKQCLKDKRNWDTAVGNGTLIRTIVEDFMNTTGLIFPLFFEINSTLPEWPNRELMSTAIGYLKGQHGIDTLLSSAVETNNYNPNGHLPYTFNFHLPTLSLDYKIYHKKSWKEKGRAKLQKMIYLLFTRYGKIMDIETNEMDIKKAVKEIVKFEELIANKFRSKADSMNLMSFVDINQTYPSFDFTNYITFATINADSKVFDKITNPNYQFNILYPTEFEEIADYVGENFDGKFSTNFFGNYVYYRLLRNYKDNFPSFVSFPKIDDEFSDIYDEEDELPKNAFDSDSIKSECYKNVAQLNYANFRIYVEKYLSNESDRARYLSLLKNIVDNIVIGIQSI
;
A
#
# COMPACT_ATOMS: atom_id res chain seq x y z
N MET A 1 -16.20 1.85 -17.37
CA MET A 1 -15.79 2.26 -16.01
C MET A 1 -16.63 3.40 -15.44
N TYR A 2 -16.63 4.62 -16.01
CA TYR A 2 -17.41 5.77 -15.48
C TYR A 2 -18.88 5.45 -15.16
N LYS A 3 -19.62 4.92 -16.15
CA LYS A 3 -21.04 4.55 -16.00
C LYS A 3 -21.27 3.49 -14.92
N GLN A 4 -20.34 2.55 -14.77
CA GLN A 4 -20.40 1.50 -13.77
C GLN A 4 -20.20 2.08 -12.37
N CYS A 5 -19.19 2.93 -12.18
CA CYS A 5 -19.00 3.68 -10.93
C CYS A 5 -20.25 4.48 -10.53
N LEU A 6 -20.88 5.20 -11.47
CA LEU A 6 -22.13 5.93 -11.20
C LEU A 6 -23.25 5.01 -10.74
N LYS A 7 -23.38 3.82 -11.35
CA LYS A 7 -24.38 2.82 -10.99
C LYS A 7 -24.11 2.26 -9.59
N ASP A 8 -22.87 1.94 -9.30
CA ASP A 8 -22.43 1.33 -8.04
C ASP A 8 -22.58 2.31 -6.88
N LYS A 9 -22.14 3.57 -7.04
CA LYS A 9 -22.27 4.60 -6.00
C LYS A 9 -23.72 4.92 -5.64
N ARG A 10 -24.65 4.78 -6.60
CA ARG A 10 -26.10 4.95 -6.34
C ARG A 10 -26.71 3.77 -5.57
N ASN A 11 -26.08 2.60 -5.60
CA ASN A 11 -26.57 1.38 -4.96
C ASN A 11 -25.42 0.74 -4.16
N TRP A 12 -24.75 1.54 -3.33
CA TRP A 12 -23.44 1.22 -2.79
C TRP A 12 -23.40 -0.10 -2.04
N ASP A 13 -24.33 -0.33 -1.11
CA ASP A 13 -24.38 -1.56 -0.31
C ASP A 13 -24.54 -2.81 -1.17
N THR A 14 -25.36 -2.72 -2.22
CA THR A 14 -25.49 -3.80 -3.21
C THR A 14 -24.20 -4.00 -4.00
N ALA A 15 -23.54 -2.91 -4.39
CA ALA A 15 -22.29 -2.96 -5.16
C ALA A 15 -21.13 -3.56 -4.36
N VAL A 16 -21.05 -3.31 -3.05
CA VAL A 16 -20.06 -3.94 -2.16
C VAL A 16 -20.52 -5.27 -1.56
N GLY A 17 -21.66 -5.79 -2.03
CA GLY A 17 -22.21 -7.08 -1.63
C GLY A 17 -22.48 -7.20 -0.14
N ASN A 18 -22.91 -6.12 0.52
CA ASN A 18 -23.14 -6.08 1.97
C ASN A 18 -21.96 -6.59 2.81
N GLY A 19 -20.73 -6.38 2.35
CA GLY A 19 -19.50 -6.78 3.03
C GLY A 19 -18.91 -8.09 2.51
N THR A 20 -19.60 -8.78 1.59
CA THR A 20 -19.11 -9.99 0.92
C THR A 20 -17.74 -9.74 0.27
N LEU A 21 -17.55 -8.58 -0.38
CA LEU A 21 -16.26 -8.25 -0.99
C LEU A 21 -15.12 -8.24 0.03
N ILE A 22 -15.32 -7.57 1.17
CA ILE A 22 -14.32 -7.49 2.25
C ILE A 22 -14.04 -8.88 2.83
N ARG A 23 -15.10 -9.67 3.05
CA ARG A 23 -15.00 -11.06 3.51
C ARG A 23 -14.16 -11.90 2.56
N THR A 24 -14.50 -11.90 1.27
CA THR A 24 -13.78 -12.67 0.25
C THR A 24 -12.30 -12.27 0.18
N ILE A 25 -11.98 -10.98 0.26
CA ILE A 25 -10.59 -10.51 0.24
C ILE A 25 -9.81 -11.03 1.46
N VAL A 26 -10.40 -10.96 2.65
CA VAL A 26 -9.74 -11.42 3.89
C VAL A 26 -9.60 -12.94 3.91
N GLU A 27 -10.64 -13.68 3.51
CA GLU A 27 -10.60 -15.15 3.42
C GLU A 27 -9.60 -15.62 2.37
N ASP A 28 -9.56 -14.99 1.19
CA ASP A 28 -8.58 -15.28 0.14
C ASP A 28 -7.15 -15.05 0.62
N PHE A 29 -6.91 -13.92 1.29
CA PHE A 29 -5.61 -13.62 1.89
C PHE A 29 -5.21 -14.66 2.94
N MET A 30 -6.12 -15.00 3.85
CA MET A 30 -5.89 -15.99 4.91
C MET A 30 -5.59 -17.38 4.34
N ASN A 31 -6.40 -17.83 3.38
CA ASN A 31 -6.28 -19.16 2.77
C ASN A 31 -5.01 -19.28 1.91
N THR A 32 -4.64 -18.21 1.20
CA THR A 32 -3.46 -18.23 0.33
C THR A 32 -2.16 -18.15 1.12
N THR A 33 -2.13 -17.32 2.15
CA THR A 33 -0.89 -17.06 2.91
C THR A 33 -0.72 -17.98 4.10
N GLY A 34 -1.81 -18.53 4.63
CA GLY A 34 -1.83 -19.24 5.91
C GLY A 34 -1.74 -18.32 7.13
N LEU A 35 -1.63 -17.00 6.95
CA LEU A 35 -1.55 -16.04 8.06
C LEU A 35 -2.95 -15.81 8.63
N ILE A 36 -3.18 -16.24 9.87
CA ILE A 36 -4.45 -16.04 10.58
C ILE A 36 -4.61 -14.58 10.99
N PHE A 37 -5.84 -14.05 11.02
CA PHE A 37 -6.14 -12.71 11.57
C PHE A 37 -6.36 -12.81 13.09
N PRO A 38 -5.34 -12.53 13.93
CA PRO A 38 -5.38 -12.92 15.35
C PRO A 38 -6.46 -12.21 16.15
N LEU A 39 -6.82 -10.98 15.77
CA LEU A 39 -7.85 -10.20 16.45
C LEU A 39 -9.27 -10.79 16.32
N PHE A 40 -9.53 -11.63 15.30
CA PHE A 40 -10.87 -12.15 15.00
C PHE A 40 -10.97 -13.66 14.95
N PHE A 41 -9.85 -14.34 14.70
CA PHE A 41 -9.79 -15.79 14.56
C PHE A 41 -8.67 -16.32 15.47
N GLU A 42 -8.98 -16.61 16.72
CA GLU A 42 -8.09 -17.40 17.58
C GLU A 42 -8.43 -18.88 17.41
N ILE A 43 -7.45 -19.69 16.97
CA ILE A 43 -7.59 -21.14 16.91
C ILE A 43 -6.98 -21.72 18.20
N ASN A 44 -7.86 -22.14 19.12
CA ASN A 44 -7.57 -23.01 20.27
C ASN A 44 -6.24 -22.75 21.05
N SER A 45 -6.32 -21.88 22.06
CA SER A 45 -5.59 -21.96 23.35
C SER A 45 -4.06 -21.89 23.42
N THR A 46 -3.33 -21.97 22.31
CA THR A 46 -1.90 -21.59 22.28
C THR A 46 -1.77 -20.20 21.69
N LEU A 47 -1.16 -19.27 22.45
CA LEU A 47 -0.78 -17.96 21.93
C LEU A 47 -0.10 -18.15 20.57
N PRO A 48 -0.55 -17.48 19.50
CA PRO A 48 0.07 -17.67 18.20
C PRO A 48 1.54 -17.27 18.32
N GLU A 49 2.42 -18.09 17.75
CA GLU A 49 3.85 -17.79 17.70
C GLU A 49 4.10 -16.67 16.69
N TRP A 50 5.22 -15.96 16.86
CA TRP A 50 5.67 -15.02 15.84
C TRP A 50 5.83 -15.76 14.50
N PRO A 51 5.34 -15.22 13.38
CA PRO A 51 5.41 -15.91 12.09
C PRO A 51 6.88 -16.15 11.72
N ASN A 52 7.17 -17.35 11.25
CA ASN A 52 8.49 -17.63 10.67
C ASN A 52 8.72 -16.78 9.41
N ARG A 53 9.98 -16.69 8.97
CA ARG A 53 10.36 -15.88 7.80
C ARG A 53 9.58 -16.23 6.53
N GLU A 54 9.21 -17.50 6.38
CA GLU A 54 8.50 -18.03 5.21
C GLU A 54 7.07 -17.47 5.15
N LEU A 55 6.33 -17.62 6.25
CA LEU A 55 4.96 -17.12 6.42
C LEU A 55 4.91 -15.60 6.28
N MET A 56 5.85 -14.90 6.92
CA MET A 56 5.95 -13.45 6.84
C MET A 56 6.18 -12.97 5.40
N SER A 57 7.14 -13.57 4.70
CA SER A 57 7.52 -13.17 3.34
C SER A 57 6.43 -13.49 2.32
N THR A 58 5.74 -14.63 2.52
CA THR A 58 4.54 -15.00 1.77
C THR A 58 3.42 -13.98 1.95
N ALA A 59 3.11 -13.60 3.20
CA ALA A 59 2.05 -12.65 3.51
C ALA A 59 2.28 -11.27 2.90
N ILE A 60 3.48 -10.69 3.08
CA ILE A 60 3.80 -9.36 2.53
C ILE A 60 4.02 -9.40 1.01
N GLY A 61 4.51 -10.52 0.47
CA GLY A 61 4.61 -10.75 -0.98
C GLY A 61 3.24 -10.82 -1.63
N TYR A 62 2.28 -11.53 -1.02
CA TYR A 62 0.92 -11.64 -1.55
C TYR A 62 0.18 -10.29 -1.49
N LEU A 63 0.33 -9.53 -0.39
CA LEU A 63 -0.14 -8.15 -0.32
C LEU A 63 0.38 -7.30 -1.49
N LYS A 64 1.67 -7.43 -1.83
CA LYS A 64 2.26 -6.71 -2.95
C LYS A 64 1.70 -7.17 -4.29
N GLY A 65 1.80 -8.45 -4.60
CA GLY A 65 1.50 -8.97 -5.93
C GLY A 65 0.02 -8.99 -6.28
N GLN A 66 -0.83 -9.33 -5.30
CA GLN A 66 -2.27 -9.43 -5.51
C GLN A 66 -3.00 -8.10 -5.27
N HIS A 67 -2.60 -7.35 -4.25
CA HIS A 67 -3.33 -6.17 -3.81
C HIS A 67 -2.60 -4.85 -4.09
N GLY A 68 -1.35 -4.88 -4.56
CA GLY A 68 -0.54 -3.69 -4.78
C GLY A 68 -0.12 -2.99 -3.48
N ILE A 69 -0.09 -3.70 -2.36
CA ILE A 69 0.16 -3.15 -1.03
C ILE A 69 1.60 -3.47 -0.60
N ASP A 70 2.49 -2.49 -0.65
CA ASP A 70 3.77 -2.57 0.03
C ASP A 70 3.58 -2.43 1.55
N THR A 71 4.45 -3.05 2.36
CA THR A 71 4.41 -2.96 3.82
C THR A 71 5.82 -2.82 4.40
N LEU A 72 6.35 -3.85 5.08
CA LEU A 72 7.73 -3.93 5.59
C LEU A 72 8.76 -3.95 4.47
N LEU A 73 8.40 -4.64 3.39
CA LEU A 73 9.20 -4.77 2.20
C LEU A 73 8.45 -4.09 1.07
N SER A 74 9.08 -3.09 0.45
CA SER A 74 8.57 -2.45 -0.75
C SER A 74 9.40 -2.86 -1.94
N SER A 75 8.76 -3.07 -3.09
CA SER A 75 9.49 -3.38 -4.31
C SER A 75 8.87 -2.76 -5.56
N ALA A 76 9.71 -2.46 -6.55
CA ALA A 76 9.27 -1.95 -7.83
C ALA A 76 10.25 -2.33 -8.94
N VAL A 77 9.73 -2.52 -10.16
CA VAL A 77 10.57 -2.55 -11.36
C VAL A 77 10.76 -1.11 -11.82
N GLU A 78 12.00 -0.64 -11.81
CA GLU A 78 12.33 0.73 -12.21
C GLU A 78 13.41 0.73 -13.28
N THR A 79 13.60 1.89 -13.91
CA THR A 79 14.71 2.09 -14.84
C THR A 79 16.02 2.01 -14.06
N ASN A 80 17.00 1.32 -14.63
CA ASN A 80 18.35 1.32 -14.08
C ASN A 80 19.00 2.69 -14.34
N ASN A 81 18.89 3.60 -13.37
CA ASN A 81 19.41 4.97 -13.51
C ASN A 81 20.93 5.04 -13.70
N TYR A 82 21.67 3.97 -13.36
CA TYR A 82 23.11 3.90 -13.55
C TYR A 82 23.50 3.44 -14.96
N ASN A 83 22.64 2.65 -15.61
CA ASN A 83 22.86 2.19 -16.98
C ASN A 83 21.54 1.98 -17.74
N PRO A 84 20.82 3.08 -18.05
CA PRO A 84 19.47 2.99 -18.62
C PRO A 84 19.46 2.41 -20.05
N ASN A 85 20.59 2.46 -20.75
CA ASN A 85 20.76 1.90 -22.10
C ASN A 85 21.58 0.58 -22.09
N GLY A 86 21.78 -0.01 -20.90
CA GLY A 86 22.61 -1.19 -20.70
C GLY A 86 21.91 -2.52 -21.00
N HIS A 87 22.57 -3.62 -20.62
CA HIS A 87 22.04 -4.98 -20.71
C HIS A 87 20.93 -5.26 -19.67
N LEU A 88 20.86 -4.44 -18.62
CA LEU A 88 19.79 -4.42 -17.61
C LEU A 88 19.21 -3.00 -17.51
N PRO A 89 18.42 -2.56 -18.50
CA PRO A 89 17.84 -1.21 -18.51
C PRO A 89 16.75 -1.04 -17.45
N TYR A 90 16.24 -2.15 -16.90
CA TYR A 90 15.29 -2.18 -15.79
C TYR A 90 15.80 -3.14 -14.72
N THR A 91 15.61 -2.77 -13.46
CA THR A 91 15.97 -3.56 -12.29
C THR A 91 14.75 -3.77 -11.39
N PHE A 92 14.73 -4.88 -10.67
CA PHE A 92 13.78 -5.09 -9.57
C PHE A 92 14.43 -4.52 -8.32
N ASN A 93 13.89 -3.43 -7.81
CA ASN A 93 14.45 -2.67 -6.71
C ASN A 93 13.66 -2.97 -5.44
N PHE A 94 14.37 -3.18 -4.35
CA PHE A 94 13.82 -3.18 -3.01
C PHE A 94 13.99 -1.80 -2.39
N HIS A 95 12.89 -1.26 -1.88
CA HIS A 95 12.80 0.05 -1.26
C HIS A 95 12.46 -0.09 0.23
N LEU A 96 12.57 1.04 0.91
CA LEU A 96 12.11 1.20 2.30
C LEU A 96 10.62 0.88 2.44
N PRO A 97 10.17 0.48 3.66
CA PRO A 97 8.78 0.22 3.99
C PRO A 97 7.87 1.39 3.60
N THR A 98 6.59 1.15 3.37
CA THR A 98 5.61 2.23 3.13
C THR A 98 4.80 2.53 4.39
N LEU A 99 4.39 3.80 4.54
CA LEU A 99 3.62 4.27 5.69
C LEU A 99 2.13 4.34 5.37
N SER A 100 1.32 4.27 6.42
CA SER A 100 -0.13 4.38 6.33
C SER A 100 -0.65 5.79 6.09
N LEU A 101 0.11 6.82 6.45
CA LEU A 101 -0.20 8.22 6.17
C LEU A 101 0.91 8.84 5.32
N ASP A 102 0.67 10.03 4.77
CA ASP A 102 1.73 10.81 4.14
C ASP A 102 2.86 11.03 5.16
N TYR A 103 4.11 10.82 4.74
CA TYR A 103 5.29 10.97 5.59
C TYR A 103 5.34 12.31 6.32
N LYS A 104 4.88 13.41 5.68
CA LYS A 104 4.84 14.75 6.29
C LYS A 104 4.00 14.79 7.57
N ILE A 105 3.00 13.91 7.67
CA ILE A 105 2.12 13.80 8.85
C ILE A 105 2.88 13.21 10.05
N TYR A 106 3.88 12.36 9.82
CA TYR A 106 4.70 11.77 10.88
C TYR A 106 5.75 12.73 11.45
N HIS A 107 5.90 13.94 10.89
CA HIS A 107 6.79 14.95 11.46
C HIS A 107 6.31 15.37 12.86
N LYS A 108 7.24 15.53 13.82
CA LYS A 108 6.97 15.67 15.27
C LYS A 108 5.78 16.56 15.64
N LYS A 109 5.63 17.72 14.96
CA LYS A 109 4.52 18.65 15.20
C LYS A 109 3.19 18.06 14.71
N SER A 110 3.08 17.77 13.43
CA SER A 110 1.87 17.21 12.81
C SER A 110 1.45 15.87 13.39
N TRP A 111 2.42 15.02 13.77
CA TRP A 111 2.18 13.72 14.37
C TRP A 111 1.52 13.83 15.74
N LYS A 112 2.07 14.71 16.59
CA LYS A 112 1.54 14.99 17.93
C LYS A 112 0.20 15.70 17.88
N GLU A 113 0.04 16.65 16.96
CA GLU A 113 -1.17 17.48 16.88
C GLU A 113 -2.34 16.73 16.25
N LYS A 114 -2.13 15.94 15.19
CA LYS A 114 -3.23 15.34 14.42
C LYS A 114 -2.99 13.90 13.95
N GLY A 115 -1.76 13.60 13.53
CA GLY A 115 -1.43 12.35 12.82
C GLY A 115 -1.70 11.08 13.62
N ARG A 116 -1.30 11.07 14.90
CA ARG A 116 -1.45 9.91 15.77
C ARG A 116 -2.93 9.54 15.98
N ALA A 117 -3.73 10.51 16.40
CA ALA A 117 -5.17 10.33 16.63
C ALA A 117 -5.89 9.91 15.34
N LYS A 118 -5.56 10.54 14.20
CA LYS A 118 -6.09 10.17 12.88
C LYS A 118 -5.81 8.71 12.53
N LEU A 119 -4.57 8.24 12.72
CA LEU A 119 -4.20 6.86 12.45
C LEU A 119 -4.92 5.88 13.38
N GLN A 120 -4.92 6.15 14.69
CA GLN A 120 -5.58 5.32 15.70
C GLN A 120 -7.06 5.12 15.38
N LYS A 121 -7.75 6.22 15.08
CA LYS A 121 -9.16 6.23 14.69
C LYS A 121 -9.40 5.38 13.44
N MET A 122 -8.61 5.57 12.38
CA MET A 122 -8.77 4.80 11.15
C MET A 122 -8.65 3.29 11.41
N ILE A 123 -7.63 2.86 12.17
CA ILE A 123 -7.43 1.44 12.48
C ILE A 123 -8.60 0.90 13.31
N TYR A 124 -8.98 1.61 14.37
CA TYR A 124 -10.09 1.21 15.25
C TYR A 124 -11.39 1.02 14.48
N LEU A 125 -11.71 1.98 13.58
CA LEU A 125 -12.92 1.92 12.77
C LEU A 125 -12.88 0.77 11.77
N LEU A 126 -11.75 0.51 11.12
CA LEU A 126 -11.60 -0.62 10.19
C LEU A 126 -11.81 -1.96 10.88
N PHE A 127 -11.19 -2.17 12.05
CA PHE A 127 -11.37 -3.40 12.83
C PHE A 127 -12.79 -3.57 13.33
N THR A 128 -13.39 -2.53 13.93
CA THR A 128 -14.77 -2.62 14.42
C THR A 128 -15.75 -2.90 13.29
N ARG A 129 -15.54 -2.30 12.11
CA ARG A 129 -16.38 -2.55 10.94
C ARG A 129 -16.23 -3.96 10.41
N TYR A 130 -15.00 -4.46 10.35
CA TYR A 130 -14.73 -5.82 9.91
C TYR A 130 -15.42 -6.83 10.84
N GLY A 131 -15.29 -6.67 12.17
CA GLY A 131 -16.00 -7.51 13.15
C GLY A 131 -17.51 -7.55 12.91
N LYS A 132 -18.14 -6.37 12.67
CA LYS A 132 -19.57 -6.29 12.32
C LYS A 132 -19.92 -7.00 11.02
N ILE A 133 -19.10 -6.91 9.97
CA ILE A 133 -19.32 -7.62 8.68
C ILE A 133 -19.25 -9.14 8.85
N MET A 134 -18.37 -9.58 9.75
CA MET A 134 -18.16 -10.99 10.02
C MET A 134 -19.13 -11.57 11.06
N ASP A 135 -19.97 -10.72 11.68
CA ASP A 135 -20.82 -11.08 12.81
C ASP A 135 -20.03 -11.71 13.97
N ILE A 136 -18.84 -11.13 14.24
CA ILE A 136 -17.95 -11.55 15.32
C ILE A 136 -18.07 -10.55 16.47
N GLU A 137 -18.34 -11.05 17.67
CA GLU A 137 -18.30 -10.24 18.88
C GLU A 137 -16.88 -9.73 19.11
N THR A 138 -16.71 -8.41 19.09
CA THR A 138 -15.39 -7.79 19.23
C THR A 138 -15.15 -7.32 20.65
N ASN A 139 -14.02 -7.72 21.24
CA ASN A 139 -13.56 -7.12 22.49
C ASN A 139 -12.88 -5.77 22.22
N GLU A 140 -13.47 -4.69 22.71
CA GLU A 140 -12.97 -3.34 22.53
C GLU A 140 -11.55 -3.15 23.09
N MET A 141 -11.21 -3.82 24.19
CA MET A 141 -9.87 -3.72 24.79
C MET A 141 -8.81 -4.33 23.87
N ASP A 142 -9.12 -5.44 23.20
CA ASP A 142 -8.20 -6.11 22.27
C ASP A 142 -7.99 -5.28 21.01
N ILE A 143 -9.07 -4.67 20.48
CA ILE A 143 -8.97 -3.70 19.37
C ILE A 143 -8.08 -2.53 19.79
N LYS A 144 -8.34 -1.90 20.94
CA LYS A 144 -7.54 -0.75 21.43
C LYS A 144 -6.07 -1.12 21.63
N LYS A 145 -5.78 -2.34 22.09
CA LYS A 145 -4.41 -2.85 22.22
C LYS A 145 -3.73 -2.99 20.85
N ALA A 146 -4.38 -3.66 19.89
CA ALA A 146 -3.85 -3.81 18.53
C ALA A 146 -3.62 -2.45 17.84
N VAL A 147 -4.56 -1.51 18.00
CA VAL A 147 -4.42 -0.13 17.48
C VAL A 147 -3.18 0.57 18.03
N LYS A 148 -2.94 0.48 19.35
CA LYS A 148 -1.76 1.09 20.00
C LYS A 148 -0.46 0.50 19.47
N GLU A 149 -0.41 -0.81 19.29
CA GLU A 149 0.76 -1.49 18.71
C GLU A 149 0.99 -1.04 17.26
N ILE A 150 -0.01 -1.10 16.39
CA ILE A 150 0.13 -0.68 14.98
C ILE A 150 0.60 0.77 14.86
N VAL A 151 0.06 1.68 15.67
CA VAL A 151 0.47 3.10 15.65
C VAL A 151 1.90 3.29 16.13
N LYS A 152 2.30 2.59 17.19
CA LYS A 152 3.70 2.59 17.68
C LYS A 152 4.65 2.06 16.60
N PHE A 153 4.23 1.05 15.84
CA PHE A 153 5.04 0.49 14.77
C PHE A 153 5.20 1.45 13.58
N GLU A 154 4.11 2.06 13.13
CA GLU A 154 4.12 3.06 12.06
C GLU A 154 4.98 4.28 12.43
N GLU A 155 4.91 4.74 13.68
CA GLU A 155 5.79 5.79 14.21
C GLU A 155 7.27 5.36 14.21
N LEU A 156 7.57 4.11 14.58
CA LEU A 156 8.92 3.57 14.54
C LEU A 156 9.46 3.54 13.09
N ILE A 157 8.68 3.03 12.13
CA ILE A 157 9.10 3.04 10.72
C ILE A 157 9.40 4.45 10.25
N ALA A 158 8.51 5.40 10.53
CA ALA A 158 8.66 6.76 10.07
C ALA A 158 9.90 7.46 10.63
N ASN A 159 10.29 7.17 11.87
CA ASN A 159 11.39 7.85 12.54
C ASN A 159 12.74 7.13 12.44
N LYS A 160 12.76 5.80 12.28
CA LYS A 160 14.00 5.01 12.33
C LYS A 160 14.52 4.67 10.94
N PHE A 161 13.66 4.20 10.03
CA PHE A 161 14.09 3.57 8.77
C PHE A 161 14.01 4.53 7.58
N ARG A 162 14.33 5.80 7.80
CA ARG A 162 14.20 6.86 6.79
C ARG A 162 15.40 7.80 6.88
N SER A 163 16.49 7.51 6.15
CA SER A 163 17.48 8.51 5.69
C SER A 163 18.84 7.88 5.34
N LYS A 164 19.16 7.81 4.03
CA LYS A 164 20.47 8.04 3.37
C LYS A 164 20.24 8.15 1.85
N ALA A 165 21.28 8.59 1.12
CA ALA A 165 21.23 8.68 -0.33
C ALA A 165 21.08 7.28 -0.96
N ASP A 166 20.23 7.17 -1.97
CA ASP A 166 20.06 5.97 -2.77
C ASP A 166 21.40 5.49 -3.33
N SER A 167 21.66 4.19 -3.21
CA SER A 167 22.85 3.57 -3.76
C SER A 167 22.50 2.29 -4.52
N MET A 168 23.27 1.99 -5.56
CA MET A 168 23.11 0.74 -6.29
C MET A 168 23.81 -0.39 -5.54
N ASN A 169 23.03 -1.36 -5.06
CA ASN A 169 23.57 -2.54 -4.40
C ASN A 169 22.96 -3.77 -5.05
N LEU A 170 23.66 -4.28 -6.06
CA LEU A 170 23.24 -5.45 -6.80
C LEU A 170 23.56 -6.72 -6.00
N MET A 171 22.52 -7.53 -5.74
CA MET A 171 22.62 -8.79 -5.03
C MET A 171 21.95 -9.89 -5.84
N SER A 172 22.57 -11.07 -5.88
CA SER A 172 21.89 -12.28 -6.39
C SER A 172 20.84 -12.78 -5.38
N PHE A 173 20.04 -13.76 -5.78
CA PHE A 173 19.16 -14.48 -4.84
C PHE A 173 19.91 -15.11 -3.66
N VAL A 174 21.13 -15.62 -3.90
CA VAL A 174 21.92 -16.25 -2.85
C VAL A 174 22.38 -15.20 -1.86
N ASP A 175 22.92 -14.08 -2.37
CA ASP A 175 23.45 -13.01 -1.53
C ASP A 175 22.33 -12.39 -0.67
N ILE A 176 21.19 -12.01 -1.27
CA ILE A 176 20.12 -11.33 -0.53
C ILE A 176 19.52 -12.20 0.59
N ASN A 177 19.36 -13.51 0.35
CA ASN A 177 18.85 -14.44 1.38
C ASN A 177 19.88 -14.72 2.48
N GLN A 178 21.19 -14.59 2.19
CA GLN A 178 22.25 -14.71 3.19
C GLN A 178 22.42 -13.43 4.00
N THR A 179 22.37 -12.26 3.35
CA THR A 179 22.53 -10.96 3.99
C THR A 179 21.34 -10.60 4.86
N TYR A 180 20.11 -10.95 4.46
CA TYR A 180 18.89 -10.60 5.18
C TYR A 180 18.06 -11.84 5.53
N PRO A 181 18.56 -12.72 6.42
CA PRO A 181 17.99 -14.05 6.68
C PRO A 181 16.58 -14.01 7.31
N SER A 182 16.18 -12.86 7.84
CA SER A 182 14.86 -12.57 8.41
C SER A 182 13.73 -12.67 7.39
N PHE A 183 14.04 -12.54 6.10
CA PHE A 183 13.08 -12.69 5.01
C PHE A 183 13.44 -13.92 4.16
N ASP A 184 12.41 -14.53 3.58
CA ASP A 184 12.51 -15.49 2.50
C ASP A 184 12.21 -14.75 1.20
N PHE A 185 13.27 -14.32 0.51
CA PHE A 185 13.11 -13.55 -0.73
C PHE A 185 12.56 -14.39 -1.86
N THR A 186 12.77 -15.71 -1.83
CA THR A 186 12.24 -16.61 -2.84
C THR A 186 10.71 -16.60 -2.78
N ASN A 187 10.14 -16.77 -1.58
CA ASN A 187 8.70 -16.71 -1.40
C ASN A 187 8.16 -15.30 -1.60
N TYR A 188 8.84 -14.26 -1.09
CA TYR A 188 8.41 -12.88 -1.33
C TYR A 188 8.27 -12.59 -2.83
N ILE A 189 9.31 -12.86 -3.62
CA ILE A 189 9.33 -12.55 -5.05
C ILE A 189 8.27 -13.37 -5.79
N THR A 190 8.13 -14.66 -5.45
CA THR A 190 7.11 -15.53 -6.04
C THR A 190 5.71 -14.93 -5.90
N PHE A 191 5.35 -14.49 -4.69
CA PHE A 191 4.04 -13.90 -4.46
C PHE A 191 3.93 -12.44 -4.93
N ALA A 192 4.99 -11.63 -4.81
CA ALA A 192 5.01 -10.25 -5.28
C ALA A 192 4.88 -10.13 -6.81
N THR A 193 5.21 -11.20 -7.53
CA THR A 193 5.13 -11.29 -8.99
C THR A 193 4.05 -12.26 -9.48
N ILE A 194 3.10 -12.65 -8.63
CA ILE A 194 2.04 -13.63 -8.97
C ILE A 194 1.22 -13.27 -10.23
N ASN A 195 1.09 -11.97 -10.51
CA ASN A 195 0.37 -11.44 -11.68
C ASN A 195 1.30 -11.02 -12.83
N ALA A 196 2.60 -11.32 -12.76
CA ALA A 196 3.55 -11.00 -13.81
C ALA A 196 3.37 -11.92 -15.03
N ASP A 197 3.69 -11.40 -16.22
CA ASP A 197 3.82 -12.23 -17.43
C ASP A 197 4.87 -13.33 -17.20
N SER A 198 4.65 -14.52 -17.74
CA SER A 198 5.53 -15.67 -17.50
C SER A 198 7.00 -15.38 -17.86
N LYS A 199 7.26 -14.58 -18.91
CA LYS A 199 8.63 -14.21 -19.30
C LYS A 199 9.28 -13.28 -18.28
N VAL A 200 8.49 -12.42 -17.65
CA VAL A 200 8.98 -11.52 -16.59
C VAL A 200 9.26 -12.33 -15.33
N PHE A 201 8.36 -13.24 -14.97
CA PHE A 201 8.54 -14.16 -13.86
C PHE A 201 9.82 -14.98 -14.04
N ASP A 202 9.96 -15.71 -15.16
CA ASP A 202 11.13 -16.55 -15.47
C ASP A 202 12.45 -15.75 -15.44
N LYS A 203 12.40 -14.48 -15.85
CA LYS A 203 13.57 -13.60 -15.81
C LYS A 203 13.95 -13.23 -14.39
N ILE A 204 12.98 -12.84 -13.56
CA ILE A 204 13.22 -12.39 -12.19
C ILE A 204 13.58 -13.56 -11.28
N THR A 205 13.04 -14.76 -11.51
CA THR A 205 13.36 -15.98 -10.74
C THR A 205 14.63 -16.69 -11.21
N ASN A 206 15.31 -16.17 -12.22
CA ASN A 206 16.59 -16.71 -12.65
C ASN A 206 17.62 -16.58 -11.50
N PRO A 207 18.36 -17.65 -11.15
CA PRO A 207 19.37 -17.58 -10.08
C PRO A 207 20.45 -16.51 -10.29
N ASN A 208 20.71 -16.14 -11.55
CA ASN A 208 21.68 -15.11 -11.93
C ASN A 208 21.06 -13.70 -12.03
N TYR A 209 19.76 -13.55 -11.78
CA TYR A 209 19.12 -12.25 -11.73
C TYR A 209 19.68 -11.44 -10.55
N GLN A 210 19.93 -10.15 -10.79
CA GLN A 210 20.43 -9.23 -9.78
C GLN A 210 19.31 -8.28 -9.34
N PHE A 211 19.03 -8.29 -8.04
CA PHE A 211 18.14 -7.35 -7.37
C PHE A 211 18.94 -6.14 -6.92
N ASN A 212 18.33 -4.98 -6.93
CA ASN A 212 18.95 -3.77 -6.39
C ASN A 212 18.35 -3.44 -5.02
N ILE A 213 19.20 -3.31 -4.00
CA ILE A 213 18.79 -2.81 -2.68
C ILE A 213 19.15 -1.32 -2.61
N LEU A 214 18.15 -0.44 -2.64
CA LEU A 214 18.41 0.99 -2.73
C LEU A 214 18.98 1.59 -1.43
N TYR A 215 18.60 1.00 -0.29
CA TYR A 215 18.92 1.50 1.05
C TYR A 215 19.44 0.35 1.93
N PRO A 216 20.62 -0.21 1.63
CA PRO A 216 21.08 -1.47 2.22
C PRO A 216 21.22 -1.41 3.75
N THR A 217 21.64 -0.27 4.31
CA THR A 217 21.78 -0.10 5.77
C THR A 217 20.42 -0.07 6.46
N GLU A 218 19.48 0.73 5.99
CA GLU A 218 18.14 0.79 6.56
C GLU A 218 17.40 -0.54 6.37
N PHE A 219 17.65 -1.20 5.24
CA PHE A 219 17.11 -2.52 4.96
C PHE A 219 17.64 -3.57 5.95
N GLU A 220 18.94 -3.55 6.24
CA GLU A 220 19.56 -4.35 7.31
C GLU A 220 18.89 -4.06 8.66
N GLU A 221 18.73 -2.79 9.03
CA GLU A 221 18.08 -2.42 10.29
C GLU A 221 16.63 -2.93 10.39
N ILE A 222 15.90 -2.99 9.28
CA ILE A 222 14.55 -3.57 9.23
C ILE A 222 14.63 -5.08 9.36
N ALA A 223 15.51 -5.73 8.60
CA ALA A 223 15.70 -7.17 8.66
C ALA A 223 16.07 -7.62 10.07
N ASP A 224 17.00 -6.95 10.73
CA ASP A 224 17.38 -7.21 12.13
C ASP A 224 16.20 -7.02 13.06
N TYR A 225 15.47 -5.90 12.90
CA TYR A 225 14.35 -5.56 13.75
C TYR A 225 13.19 -6.56 13.67
N VAL A 226 13.02 -7.22 12.52
CA VAL A 226 11.94 -8.16 12.25
C VAL A 226 12.37 -9.62 12.49
N GLY A 227 13.65 -9.95 12.29
CA GLY A 227 14.19 -11.31 12.44
C GLY A 227 14.53 -11.72 13.86
N GLU A 228 14.99 -10.79 14.70
CA GLU A 228 15.27 -11.05 16.12
C GLU A 228 14.00 -10.92 16.97
N ASN A 229 12.98 -11.73 16.65
CA ASN A 229 11.81 -11.99 17.49
C ASN A 229 11.23 -10.79 18.23
N PHE A 230 11.26 -9.59 17.63
CA PHE A 230 10.65 -8.39 18.20
C PHE A 230 10.82 -8.23 19.73
N ASP A 231 11.98 -8.64 20.29
CA ASP A 231 12.21 -9.05 21.69
C ASP A 231 11.33 -8.34 22.74
N GLY A 232 10.11 -8.88 22.97
CA GLY A 232 9.10 -8.34 23.89
C GLY A 232 8.51 -6.95 23.57
N LYS A 233 8.89 -6.31 22.46
CA LYS A 233 8.45 -4.94 22.10
C LYS A 233 7.01 -4.88 21.59
N PHE A 234 6.51 -5.97 21.02
CA PHE A 234 5.19 -6.13 20.43
C PHE A 234 4.63 -7.52 20.76
N SER A 235 3.30 -7.63 20.83
CA SER A 235 2.64 -8.92 21.02
C SER A 235 2.89 -9.87 19.84
N THR A 236 2.79 -11.17 20.06
CA THR A 236 2.92 -12.15 18.96
C THR A 236 1.80 -12.01 17.92
N ASN A 237 0.66 -11.44 18.30
CA ASN A 237 -0.47 -11.11 17.41
C ASN A 237 -0.19 -9.90 16.50
N PHE A 238 0.83 -9.09 16.82
CA PHE A 238 1.05 -7.80 16.18
C PHE A 238 1.20 -7.90 14.67
N PHE A 239 2.06 -8.80 14.18
CA PHE A 239 2.34 -8.88 12.74
C PHE A 239 1.07 -9.21 11.94
N GLY A 240 0.31 -10.21 12.36
CA GLY A 240 -0.98 -10.55 11.74
C GLY A 240 -1.92 -9.34 11.73
N ASN A 241 -2.12 -8.71 12.88
CA ASN A 241 -2.99 -7.53 12.99
C ASN A 241 -2.53 -6.38 12.08
N TYR A 242 -1.22 -6.14 11.98
CA TYR A 242 -0.65 -5.12 11.11
C TYR A 242 -0.91 -5.41 9.63
N VAL A 243 -0.62 -6.62 9.17
CA VAL A 243 -0.81 -7.03 7.77
C VAL A 243 -2.30 -6.97 7.38
N TYR A 244 -3.19 -7.47 8.22
CA TYR A 244 -4.64 -7.37 7.98
C TYR A 244 -5.14 -5.93 8.04
N TYR A 245 -4.61 -5.10 8.93
CA TYR A 245 -4.90 -3.66 8.91
C TYR A 245 -4.51 -3.03 7.56
N ARG A 246 -3.32 -3.33 7.04
CA ARG A 246 -2.86 -2.80 5.74
C ARG A 246 -3.77 -3.25 4.61
N LEU A 247 -4.22 -4.51 4.64
CA LEU A 247 -5.21 -5.05 3.70
C LEU A 247 -6.55 -4.30 3.80
N LEU A 248 -7.15 -4.24 5.00
CA LEU A 248 -8.43 -3.57 5.21
C LEU A 248 -8.37 -2.08 4.87
N ARG A 249 -7.25 -1.40 5.14
CA ARG A 249 -7.04 0.00 4.78
C ARG A 249 -7.07 0.19 3.26
N ASN A 250 -6.50 -0.72 2.49
CA ASN A 250 -6.52 -0.64 1.03
C ASN A 250 -7.95 -0.71 0.47
N TYR A 251 -8.83 -1.45 1.15
CA TYR A 251 -10.23 -1.62 0.81
C TYR A 251 -11.18 -0.81 1.70
N LYS A 252 -10.68 0.23 2.39
CA LYS A 252 -11.48 1.04 3.34
C LYS A 252 -12.71 1.66 2.67
N ASP A 253 -12.59 2.00 1.40
CA ASP A 253 -13.63 2.63 0.60
C ASP A 253 -14.64 1.62 0.09
N ASN A 254 -14.44 0.31 0.30
CA ASN A 254 -15.32 -0.80 -0.10
C ASN A 254 -16.18 -1.34 1.05
N PHE A 255 -16.17 -0.70 2.21
CA PHE A 255 -17.03 -1.09 3.33
C PHE A 255 -18.49 -0.67 3.07
N PRO A 256 -19.48 -1.48 3.50
CA PRO A 256 -20.89 -1.10 3.43
C PRO A 256 -21.21 0.07 4.35
N SER A 257 -22.22 0.83 3.96
CA SER A 257 -22.64 2.05 4.64
C SER A 257 -23.46 1.82 5.92
N PHE A 258 -24.15 0.67 6.01
CA PHE A 258 -24.95 0.30 7.19
C PHE A 258 -24.08 0.05 8.43
N VAL A 259 -22.77 -0.13 8.25
CA VAL A 259 -21.83 -0.30 9.34
C VAL A 259 -21.50 1.09 9.92
N SER A 260 -22.40 1.55 10.80
CA SER A 260 -22.24 2.83 11.50
C SER A 260 -20.91 2.85 12.25
N PHE A 261 -20.22 3.98 12.14
CA PHE A 261 -19.06 4.26 12.98
C PHE A 261 -19.54 4.36 14.43
N PRO A 262 -18.98 3.57 15.37
CA PRO A 262 -19.19 3.83 16.79
C PRO A 262 -18.89 5.31 17.06
N LYS A 263 -19.70 5.96 17.89
CA LYS A 263 -19.26 7.23 18.49
C LYS A 263 -17.97 6.89 19.22
N ILE A 264 -16.89 7.50 18.77
CA ILE A 264 -15.61 7.32 19.41
C ILE A 264 -15.64 8.22 20.64
N ASP A 265 -15.42 7.66 21.82
CA ASP A 265 -15.30 8.43 23.06
C ASP A 265 -14.24 9.54 22.91
N ASP A 266 -14.36 10.59 23.73
CA ASP A 266 -13.57 11.83 23.67
C ASP A 266 -12.04 11.63 23.61
N GLU A 267 -11.52 10.44 23.94
CA GLU A 267 -10.11 10.07 23.82
C GLU A 267 -9.53 10.27 22.39
N PHE A 268 -10.37 10.39 21.36
CA PHE A 268 -9.95 10.66 19.97
C PHE A 268 -10.66 11.86 19.30
N SER A 269 -11.42 12.67 20.03
CA SER A 269 -12.39 13.62 19.45
C SER A 269 -11.82 15.00 19.08
N ASP A 270 -10.71 15.42 19.69
CA ASP A 270 -10.21 16.81 19.62
C ASP A 270 -9.67 17.27 18.25
N ILE A 271 -9.62 16.39 17.25
CA ILE A 271 -9.01 16.66 15.95
C ILE A 271 -9.93 16.15 14.84
N TYR A 272 -11.08 16.80 14.68
CA TYR A 272 -11.95 16.61 13.52
C TYR A 272 -11.79 17.77 12.55
N ASP A 273 -11.30 17.48 11.35
CA ASP A 273 -11.76 18.17 10.14
C ASP A 273 -12.76 17.21 9.47
N GLU A 274 -13.98 17.67 9.20
CA GLU A 274 -15.13 16.89 8.69
C GLU A 274 -14.90 16.21 7.31
N GLU A 275 -13.73 16.37 6.69
CA GLU A 275 -13.46 15.91 5.32
C GLU A 275 -13.11 14.42 5.18
N ASP A 276 -12.85 13.68 6.26
CA ASP A 276 -12.50 12.24 6.21
C ASP A 276 -13.71 11.29 6.39
N GLU A 277 -14.94 11.77 6.20
CA GLU A 277 -16.14 10.91 6.22
C GLU A 277 -16.21 9.98 4.99
N LEU A 278 -15.84 8.71 5.17
CA LEU A 278 -16.14 7.61 4.25
C LEU A 278 -17.60 7.15 4.37
N PRO A 279 -18.15 6.60 3.28
CA PRO A 279 -18.89 7.33 2.26
C PRO A 279 -20.20 7.89 2.82
N LYS A 280 -20.42 9.19 2.67
CA LYS A 280 -21.76 9.78 2.82
C LYS A 280 -22.63 9.22 1.69
N ASN A 281 -23.55 8.32 2.01
CA ASN A 281 -24.65 7.92 1.11
C ASN A 281 -25.56 9.09 0.65
N ALA A 282 -25.25 10.32 1.06
CA ALA A 282 -25.91 11.55 0.70
C ALA A 282 -25.03 12.43 -0.20
N PHE A 283 -24.17 11.86 -1.04
CA PHE A 283 -23.56 12.64 -2.10
C PHE A 283 -24.66 13.11 -3.06
N ASP A 284 -24.74 14.42 -3.25
CA ASP A 284 -25.51 14.96 -4.38
C ASP A 284 -25.00 14.37 -5.71
N SER A 285 -25.79 14.54 -6.76
CA SER A 285 -25.47 13.94 -8.05
C SER A 285 -24.12 14.40 -8.63
N ASP A 286 -23.62 15.56 -8.20
CA ASP A 286 -22.39 16.15 -8.73
C ASP A 286 -21.14 15.64 -7.99
N SER A 287 -21.24 15.41 -6.69
CA SER A 287 -20.18 14.75 -5.93
C SER A 287 -19.95 13.32 -6.41
N ILE A 288 -21.02 12.54 -6.66
CA ILE A 288 -20.89 11.18 -7.22
C ILE A 288 -20.18 11.22 -8.59
N LYS A 289 -20.54 12.19 -9.46
CA LYS A 289 -19.88 12.35 -10.75
C LYS A 289 -18.40 12.67 -10.56
N SER A 290 -18.07 13.61 -9.68
CA SER A 290 -16.69 14.04 -9.39
C SER A 290 -15.83 12.88 -8.91
N GLU A 291 -16.33 12.08 -7.98
CA GLU A 291 -15.63 10.89 -7.48
C GLU A 291 -15.41 9.86 -8.60
N CYS A 292 -16.44 9.57 -9.39
CA CYS A 292 -16.31 8.66 -10.52
C CYS A 292 -15.38 9.19 -11.63
N TYR A 293 -15.27 10.51 -11.79
CA TYR A 293 -14.25 11.11 -12.67
C TYR A 293 -12.85 10.86 -12.13
N LYS A 294 -12.60 11.05 -10.82
CA LYS A 294 -11.30 10.76 -10.20
C LYS A 294 -10.90 9.29 -10.38
N ASN A 295 -11.83 8.35 -10.22
CA ASN A 295 -11.56 6.93 -10.44
C ASN A 295 -11.20 6.64 -11.91
N VAL A 296 -11.89 7.28 -12.85
CA VAL A 296 -11.59 7.13 -14.27
C VAL A 296 -10.31 7.83 -14.67
N ALA A 297 -9.94 8.91 -14.00
CA ALA A 297 -8.70 9.64 -14.22
C ALA A 297 -7.47 8.73 -14.14
N GLN A 298 -7.49 7.67 -13.32
CA GLN A 298 -6.42 6.68 -13.22
C GLN A 298 -6.07 6.03 -14.57
N LEU A 299 -7.00 5.97 -15.52
CA LEU A 299 -6.76 5.55 -16.91
C LEU A 299 -6.19 6.71 -17.76
N ASN A 300 -5.10 7.32 -17.28
CA ASN A 300 -4.53 8.56 -17.82
C ASN A 300 -4.37 8.52 -19.35
N TYR A 301 -3.80 7.45 -19.90
CA TYR A 301 -3.58 7.33 -21.36
C TYR A 301 -4.89 7.25 -22.16
N ALA A 302 -5.89 6.51 -21.66
CA ALA A 302 -7.18 6.40 -22.34
C ALA A 302 -7.92 7.75 -22.31
N ASN A 303 -7.90 8.44 -21.17
CA ASN A 303 -8.51 9.77 -21.04
C ASN A 303 -7.78 10.81 -21.89
N PHE A 304 -6.44 10.79 -21.88
CA PHE A 304 -5.63 11.70 -22.68
C PHE A 304 -5.87 11.48 -24.17
N ARG A 305 -5.99 10.23 -24.63
CA ARG A 305 -6.35 9.92 -26.01
C ARG A 305 -7.68 10.57 -26.40
N ILE A 306 -8.74 10.39 -25.60
CA ILE A 306 -10.04 11.02 -25.85
C ILE A 306 -9.94 12.54 -25.86
N TYR A 307 -9.15 13.12 -24.95
CA TYR A 307 -8.91 14.57 -24.90
C TYR A 307 -8.25 15.08 -26.19
N VAL A 308 -7.16 14.43 -26.62
CA VAL A 308 -6.44 14.78 -27.85
C VAL A 308 -7.36 14.62 -29.06
N GLU A 309 -8.10 13.50 -29.16
CA GLU A 309 -9.04 13.27 -30.27
C GLU A 309 -10.17 14.30 -30.32
N LYS A 310 -10.62 14.83 -29.17
CA LYS A 310 -11.69 15.82 -29.11
C LYS A 310 -11.23 17.25 -29.36
N TYR A 311 -10.13 17.67 -28.73
CA TYR A 311 -9.70 19.08 -28.72
C TYR A 311 -8.55 19.36 -29.67
N LEU A 312 -7.83 18.32 -30.10
CA LEU A 312 -6.74 18.38 -31.07
C LEU A 312 -7.03 17.41 -32.23
N SER A 313 -8.28 17.38 -32.71
CA SER A 313 -8.76 16.43 -33.71
C SER A 313 -8.10 16.61 -35.08
N ASN A 314 -7.75 17.85 -35.42
CA ASN A 314 -7.11 18.24 -36.67
C ASN A 314 -5.59 17.99 -36.61
N GLU A 315 -5.08 17.29 -37.62
CA GLU A 315 -3.64 16.99 -37.76
C GLU A 315 -2.79 18.25 -37.91
N SER A 316 -3.28 19.27 -38.63
CA SER A 316 -2.55 20.53 -38.78
C SER A 316 -2.41 21.27 -37.45
N ASP A 317 -3.45 21.24 -36.61
CA ASP A 317 -3.42 21.88 -35.29
C ASP A 317 -2.48 21.12 -34.35
N ARG A 318 -2.48 19.78 -34.37
CA ARG A 318 -1.49 18.96 -33.63
C ARG A 318 -0.07 19.30 -34.05
N ALA A 319 0.21 19.33 -35.35
CA ALA A 319 1.54 19.66 -35.87
C ALA A 319 1.98 21.07 -35.45
N ARG A 320 1.07 22.05 -35.52
CA ARG A 320 1.32 23.43 -35.07
C ARG A 320 1.62 23.49 -33.57
N TYR A 321 0.82 22.83 -32.73
CA TYR A 321 1.04 22.78 -31.28
C TYR A 321 2.38 22.14 -30.93
N LEU A 322 2.71 21.00 -31.55
CA LEU A 322 4.00 20.32 -31.35
C LEU A 322 5.17 21.20 -31.79
N SER A 323 5.05 21.91 -32.92
CA SER A 323 6.08 22.85 -33.36
C SER A 323 6.27 24.01 -32.39
N LEU A 324 5.20 24.59 -31.86
CA LEU A 324 5.27 25.66 -30.86
C LEU A 324 5.93 25.18 -29.56
N LEU A 325 5.52 24.01 -29.05
CA LEU A 325 6.12 23.40 -27.86
C LEU A 325 7.60 23.11 -28.07
N LYS A 326 7.97 22.55 -29.22
CA LYS A 326 9.37 22.29 -29.58
C LYS A 326 10.20 23.58 -29.55
N ASN A 327 9.72 24.65 -30.18
CA ASN A 327 10.43 25.92 -30.19
C ASN A 327 10.61 26.51 -28.77
N ILE A 328 9.61 26.37 -27.90
CA ILE A 328 9.72 26.80 -26.49
C ILE A 328 10.79 25.99 -25.77
N VAL A 329 10.77 24.65 -25.92
CA VAL A 329 11.77 23.77 -25.30
C VAL A 329 13.18 24.06 -25.82
N ASP A 330 13.34 24.19 -27.13
CA ASP A 330 14.62 24.49 -27.77
C ASP A 330 15.19 25.83 -27.25
N ASN A 331 14.35 26.87 -27.13
CA ASN A 331 14.77 28.16 -26.57
C ASN A 331 15.19 28.05 -25.10
N ILE A 332 14.49 27.25 -24.28
CA ILE A 332 14.87 27.01 -22.88
C ILE A 332 16.23 26.30 -22.83
N VAL A 333 16.44 25.26 -23.65
CA VAL A 333 17.69 24.50 -23.70
C VAL A 333 18.85 25.41 -24.12
N ILE A 334 18.68 26.21 -25.18
CA ILE A 334 19.69 27.17 -25.63
C ILE A 334 20.01 28.17 -24.51
N GLY A 335 18.98 28.69 -23.83
CA GLY A 335 19.15 29.62 -22.72
C GLY A 335 19.97 29.03 -21.56
N ILE A 336 19.71 27.78 -21.18
CA ILE A 336 20.47 27.07 -20.14
C ILE A 336 21.92 26.82 -20.57
N GLN A 337 22.14 26.41 -21.82
CA GLN A 337 23.48 26.14 -22.35
C GLN A 337 24.35 27.39 -22.55
N SER A 338 23.74 28.57 -22.53
CA SER A 338 24.43 29.86 -22.70
C SER A 338 24.89 30.48 -21.36
N ILE A 339 24.59 29.83 -20.23
CA ILE A 339 25.05 30.17 -18.87
C ILE A 339 26.19 29.23 -18.51
#